data_AF-A0A9W8KXI9-F1
#
_entry.id   AF-A0A9W8KXI9-F1
#
_cell.length_a   1.000
_cell.length_b   1.000
_cell.length_c   1.000
_cell.angle_alpha   90.00
_cell.angle_beta   90.00
_cell.angle_gamma   90.00
#
_symmetry.space_group_name_H-M   'P 1'
#
loop_
_entity.id
_entity.type
_entity.pdbx_description
1 polymer ?
#
loop_
_entity_poly.entity_id
_entity_poly.type
_entity_poly.pdbx_seq_one_letter_code
_entity_poly.pdbx_strand_id
1 'polypeptide(L)'
;MTPLSPSAVEYVKSAKAGLGSLEYIDDLVREYLLFRGFNRTLEALEHDLTRDQDKGFKAEKIVSDLLAMAKELRVDEMLEYWRYLSFRFFSHLSPKYHRTTRMFEKRLIRLFLVSAVNMGKRNQIREFMDKHGHTLGQQGGDWIPWLGIEYVEDPKNKSEFEAYFSDEWFSSLNTALTDFISTVFPAMAVPRILLFDRYHRERETLKKKVKLYEEQLKGETTIKALEIDVGPPELVEDHIGDVAAVTSPRLQPSTSKQHMQSNTTADYQQSSLELVKTKDPSSLLKISQEDIFLEHNSGISLAKFSATAELIASYDDESILKVWSPNPASSAQKLKNELDFMVSAMAWDKKHTHLLYLYDEDGYIHTLNVNTNLMSRQLVADKKHPWIHSMLTSTASSALMNINSTSPESTSDIFVQIWDASANKTTASKRLVTASESQGVCAALNHNGNLAVLGYNTGYVRLIDTRSLETVTTVKTKQKDLCAVEFSLEEDSFMAVTEVGGLTQWSLHKDSQMLAESSLGISTANSNVLPSESRLYSDRIAFTPDKENLIVAPKDQCLVFNVDSAALTDTTRRHKDLVSCIDYAANKSLSASEDGTIRVACYRKV
;
A
#
# COMPACT_ATOMS: atom_id res chain seq x y z
N MET A 1 18.39 2.31 -0.79
CA MET A 1 18.48 3.56 -1.60
C MET A 1 18.69 3.23 -3.08
N THR A 2 17.61 2.92 -3.80
CA THR A 2 17.58 2.75 -5.27
C THR A 2 16.96 3.99 -5.93
N PRO A 3 17.41 4.37 -7.13
CA PRO A 3 17.04 5.63 -7.76
C PRO A 3 15.62 5.54 -8.33
N LEU A 4 14.86 6.62 -8.17
CA LEU A 4 13.50 6.82 -8.73
C LEU A 4 13.47 6.48 -10.27
N SER A 5 12.29 6.29 -10.86
CA SER A 5 12.14 6.12 -12.33
C SER A 5 12.58 7.38 -13.10
N PRO A 6 13.10 7.36 -14.33
CA PRO A 6 13.60 8.59 -14.99
C PRO A 6 12.60 9.77 -15.02
N SER A 7 11.31 9.49 -15.19
CA SER A 7 10.22 10.49 -15.16
C SER A 7 9.86 10.95 -13.74
N ALA A 8 9.80 10.05 -12.75
CA ALA A 8 9.57 10.42 -11.36
C ALA A 8 10.82 11.04 -10.71
N VAL A 9 12.03 10.65 -11.13
CA VAL A 9 13.32 11.30 -10.87
C VAL A 9 13.26 12.69 -11.43
N GLU A 10 12.83 12.87 -12.67
CA GLU A 10 12.73 14.19 -13.26
C GLU A 10 11.72 15.06 -12.55
N TYR A 11 10.57 14.51 -12.14
CA TYR A 11 9.53 15.20 -11.37
C TYR A 11 9.98 15.52 -9.94
N VAL A 12 10.54 14.57 -9.19
CA VAL A 12 11.08 14.76 -7.84
C VAL A 12 12.31 15.66 -7.87
N LYS A 13 13.19 15.54 -8.86
CA LYS A 13 14.26 16.54 -9.12
C LYS A 13 13.64 17.88 -9.49
N SER A 14 12.50 17.93 -10.16
CA SER A 14 11.78 19.18 -10.48
C SER A 14 11.17 19.82 -9.25
N ALA A 15 10.58 19.02 -8.38
CA ALA A 15 10.02 19.46 -7.12
C ALA A 15 11.12 19.96 -6.19
N LYS A 16 12.19 19.17 -6.02
CA LYS A 16 13.35 19.53 -5.21
C LYS A 16 14.08 20.77 -5.74
N ALA A 17 14.22 20.90 -7.07
CA ALA A 17 14.83 22.08 -7.69
C ALA A 17 13.93 23.32 -7.61
N GLY A 18 12.61 23.17 -7.79
CA GLY A 18 11.64 24.26 -7.69
C GLY A 18 11.49 24.80 -6.27
N LEU A 19 11.53 23.91 -5.26
CA LEU A 19 11.61 24.30 -3.84
C LEU A 19 12.96 24.98 -3.52
N GLY A 20 14.04 24.61 -4.21
CA GLY A 20 15.35 25.27 -4.09
C GLY A 20 15.39 26.72 -4.64
N SER A 21 14.36 27.15 -5.39
CA SER A 21 14.24 28.51 -5.93
C SER A 21 13.18 29.37 -5.24
N LEU A 22 12.62 28.94 -4.09
CA LEU A 22 11.56 29.66 -3.38
C LEU A 22 11.91 31.13 -3.12
N GLU A 23 13.10 31.40 -2.56
CA GLU A 23 13.55 32.77 -2.25
C GLU A 23 13.61 33.66 -3.50
N TYR A 24 14.06 33.11 -4.64
CA TYR A 24 14.10 33.81 -5.93
C TYR A 24 12.70 34.08 -6.49
N ILE A 25 11.77 33.12 -6.36
CA ILE A 25 10.39 33.30 -6.81
C ILE A 25 9.67 34.31 -5.92
N ASP A 26 9.92 34.31 -4.61
CA ASP A 26 9.41 35.33 -3.71
C ASP A 26 9.88 36.73 -4.15
N ASP A 27 11.14 36.88 -4.57
CA ASP A 27 11.66 38.15 -5.11
C ASP A 27 10.94 38.56 -6.41
N LEU A 28 10.67 37.62 -7.33
CA LEU A 28 9.92 37.91 -8.55
C LEU A 28 8.47 38.33 -8.25
N VAL A 29 7.83 37.70 -7.25
CA VAL A 29 6.48 38.08 -6.82
C VAL A 29 6.50 39.46 -6.18
N ARG A 30 7.51 39.78 -5.35
CA ARG A 30 7.71 41.12 -4.77
C ARG A 30 7.84 42.18 -5.87
N GLU A 31 8.72 41.95 -6.84
CA GLU A 31 8.94 42.86 -7.97
C GLU A 31 7.65 43.08 -8.77
N TYR A 32 6.92 42.01 -9.06
CA TYR A 32 5.66 42.09 -9.79
C TYR A 32 4.59 42.88 -9.03
N LEU A 33 4.39 42.61 -7.74
CA LEU A 33 3.41 43.33 -6.92
C LEU A 33 3.76 44.81 -6.79
N LEU A 34 5.05 45.13 -6.64
CA LEU A 34 5.55 46.50 -6.60
C LEU A 34 5.31 47.23 -7.93
N PHE A 35 5.65 46.60 -9.06
CA PHE A 35 5.44 47.16 -10.40
C PHE A 35 3.96 47.46 -10.69
N ARG A 36 3.05 46.61 -10.22
CA ARG A 36 1.60 46.79 -10.39
C ARG A 36 0.98 47.79 -9.40
N GLY A 37 1.73 48.23 -8.39
CA GLY A 37 1.24 49.12 -7.32
C GLY A 37 0.35 48.42 -6.30
N PHE A 38 0.46 47.11 -6.13
CA PHE A 38 -0.34 46.31 -5.19
C PHE A 38 0.26 46.32 -3.78
N ASN A 39 0.49 47.51 -3.23
CA ASN A 39 1.25 47.70 -1.99
C ASN A 39 0.65 46.98 -0.77
N ARG A 40 -0.69 46.99 -0.62
CA ARG A 40 -1.37 46.27 0.49
C ARG A 40 -1.18 44.75 0.42
N THR A 41 -1.11 44.21 -0.79
CA THR A 41 -0.89 42.76 -1.01
C THR A 41 0.57 42.40 -0.76
N LEU A 42 1.51 43.29 -1.12
CA LEU A 42 2.92 43.13 -0.82
C LEU A 42 3.17 43.13 0.69
N GLU A 43 2.59 44.07 1.44
CA GLU A 43 2.66 44.11 2.90
C GLU A 43 2.10 42.83 3.54
N ALA A 44 0.97 42.33 3.04
CA ALA A 44 0.38 41.08 3.52
C ALA A 44 1.30 39.87 3.23
N LEU A 45 1.89 39.80 2.03
CA LEU A 45 2.83 38.74 1.66
C LEU A 45 4.08 38.78 2.55
N GLU A 46 4.65 39.95 2.80
CA GLU A 46 5.83 40.09 3.67
C GLU A 46 5.51 39.66 5.12
N HIS A 47 4.35 40.07 5.63
CA HIS A 47 3.89 39.62 6.95
C HIS A 47 3.77 38.09 7.00
N ASP A 48 3.19 37.46 5.98
CA ASP A 48 3.01 36.00 5.96
C ASP A 48 4.35 35.26 5.83
N LEU A 49 5.29 35.78 5.05
CA LEU A 49 6.65 35.22 4.92
C LEU A 49 7.44 35.28 6.24
N THR A 50 7.28 36.33 7.04
CA THR A 50 7.92 36.40 8.37
C THR A 50 7.36 35.37 9.36
N ARG A 51 6.13 34.89 9.13
CA ARG A 51 5.42 33.93 9.98
C ARG A 51 5.32 32.54 9.35
N ASP A 52 6.14 32.28 8.34
CA ASP A 52 6.13 31.02 7.62
C ASP A 52 6.45 29.83 8.55
N GLN A 53 5.41 29.06 8.87
CA GLN A 53 5.51 27.84 9.65
C GLN A 53 6.09 26.68 8.83
N ASP A 54 6.09 26.78 7.50
CA ASP A 54 6.63 25.75 6.61
C ASP A 54 8.15 25.89 6.43
N LYS A 55 8.75 26.97 6.96
CA LYS A 55 10.20 27.25 6.99
C LYS A 55 10.85 27.16 5.60
N GLY A 56 10.14 27.60 4.56
CA GLY A 56 10.55 27.48 3.17
C GLY A 56 10.75 26.03 2.72
N PHE A 57 10.01 25.08 3.32
CA PHE A 57 10.10 23.64 3.06
C PHE A 57 11.49 23.05 3.33
N LYS A 58 12.24 23.66 4.26
CA LYS A 58 13.57 23.17 4.68
C LYS A 58 13.41 22.19 5.84
N ALA A 59 13.44 20.90 5.53
CA ALA A 59 13.26 19.82 6.51
C ALA A 59 14.16 19.96 7.75
N GLU A 60 15.45 20.27 7.55
CA GLU A 60 16.43 20.46 8.62
C GLU A 60 15.99 21.53 9.64
N LYS A 61 15.38 22.64 9.19
CA LYS A 61 14.92 23.71 10.07
C LYS A 61 13.70 23.28 10.89
N ILE A 62 12.75 22.60 10.25
CA ILE A 62 11.55 22.09 10.91
C ILE A 62 11.93 21.06 11.99
N VAL A 63 12.82 20.13 11.65
CA VAL A 63 13.31 19.12 12.60
C VAL A 63 14.09 19.76 13.73
N SER A 64 14.98 20.71 13.43
CA SER A 64 15.71 21.45 14.47
C SER A 64 14.76 22.14 15.44
N ASP A 65 13.71 22.82 14.96
CA ASP A 65 12.73 23.50 15.81
C ASP A 65 11.94 22.49 16.67
N LEU A 66 11.49 21.36 16.10
CA LEU A 66 10.79 20.30 16.84
C LEU A 66 11.66 19.70 17.94
N LEU A 67 12.90 19.33 17.63
CA LEU A 67 13.83 18.76 18.60
C LEU A 67 14.24 19.79 19.67
N ALA A 68 14.37 21.06 19.31
CA ALA A 68 14.65 22.14 20.25
C ALA A 68 13.47 22.34 21.23
N MET A 69 12.23 22.40 20.73
CA MET A 69 11.05 22.51 21.59
C MET A 69 10.92 21.32 22.56
N ALA A 70 11.25 20.10 22.11
CA ALA A 70 11.29 18.93 22.99
C ALA A 70 12.35 19.08 24.11
N LYS A 71 13.57 19.52 23.76
CA LYS A 71 14.68 19.71 24.72
C LYS A 71 14.46 20.88 25.69
N GLU A 72 13.82 21.94 25.23
CA GLU A 72 13.48 23.13 26.02
C GLU A 72 12.20 22.95 26.86
N LEU A 73 11.60 21.76 26.81
CA LEU A 73 10.43 21.38 27.60
C LEU A 73 9.14 22.15 27.20
N ARG A 74 9.07 22.59 25.94
CA ARG A 74 7.90 23.26 25.31
C ARG A 74 7.02 22.26 24.57
N VAL A 75 6.50 21.26 25.29
CA VAL A 75 5.78 20.11 24.70
C VAL A 75 4.47 20.51 24.01
N ASP A 76 3.73 21.49 24.54
CA ASP A 76 2.48 21.95 23.94
C ASP A 76 2.70 22.62 22.59
N GLU A 77 3.71 23.50 22.49
CA GLU A 77 4.11 24.14 21.23
C GLU A 77 4.59 23.10 20.22
N MET A 78 5.35 22.11 20.67
CA MET A 78 5.82 21.00 19.83
C MET A 78 4.66 20.18 19.27
N LEU A 79 3.71 19.76 20.11
CA LEU A 79 2.55 18.97 19.70
C LEU A 79 1.61 19.77 18.78
N GLU A 80 1.44 21.07 19.03
CA GLU A 80 0.67 21.94 18.15
C GLU A 80 1.34 22.07 16.78
N TYR A 81 2.66 22.25 16.73
CA TYR A 81 3.40 22.31 15.48
C TYR A 81 3.38 20.96 14.74
N TRP A 82 3.49 19.85 15.46
CA TRP A 82 3.34 18.51 14.89
C TRP A 82 1.93 18.30 14.29
N ARG A 83 0.89 18.75 15.00
CA ARG A 83 -0.51 18.69 14.51
C ARG A 83 -0.70 19.55 13.27
N TYR A 84 -0.08 20.73 13.22
CA TYR A 84 -0.07 21.58 12.03
C TYR A 84 0.54 20.85 10.83
N LEU A 85 1.75 20.30 10.98
CA LEU A 85 2.40 19.51 9.92
C LEU A 85 1.56 18.29 9.51
N SER A 86 0.92 17.64 10.50
CA SER A 86 0.04 16.51 10.27
C SER A 86 -1.18 16.87 9.42
N PHE A 87 -1.87 17.95 9.78
CA PHE A 87 -3.04 18.41 9.04
C PHE A 87 -2.67 18.91 7.63
N ARG A 88 -1.57 19.67 7.53
CA ARG A 88 -1.17 20.37 6.30
C ARG A 88 -0.50 19.46 5.28
N PHE A 89 0.25 18.47 5.75
CA PHE A 89 1.10 17.62 4.92
C PHE A 89 0.79 16.13 5.08
N PHE A 90 0.83 15.61 6.32
CA PHE A 90 0.81 14.16 6.53
C PHE A 90 -0.56 13.52 6.23
N SER A 91 -1.65 14.28 6.39
CA SER A 91 -3.03 13.85 6.07
C SER A 91 -3.26 13.52 4.59
N HIS A 92 -2.42 14.07 3.71
CA HIS A 92 -2.47 13.85 2.26
C HIS A 92 -1.53 12.72 1.81
N LEU A 93 -0.74 12.15 2.73
CA LEU A 93 0.12 11.02 2.43
C LEU A 93 -0.71 9.73 2.36
N SER A 94 -0.22 8.76 1.59
CA SER A 94 -0.79 7.42 1.52
C SER A 94 -0.95 6.81 2.93
N PRO A 95 -1.99 5.97 3.19
CA PRO A 95 -2.23 5.33 4.48
C PRO A 95 -0.99 4.69 5.13
N LYS A 96 -0.05 4.19 4.32
CA LYS A 96 1.23 3.63 4.80
C LYS A 96 2.10 4.60 5.64
N TYR A 97 2.02 5.90 5.39
CA TYR A 97 2.81 6.92 6.11
C TYR A 97 2.14 7.42 7.40
N HIS A 98 0.86 7.13 7.61
CA HIS A 98 0.16 7.53 8.84
C HIS A 98 0.78 6.85 10.06
N ARG A 99 1.22 5.60 9.87
CA ARG A 99 1.88 4.81 10.90
C ARG A 99 3.26 5.36 11.28
N THR A 100 4.08 5.68 10.27
CA THR A 100 5.37 6.35 10.45
C THR A 100 5.22 7.72 11.13
N THR A 101 4.16 8.47 10.80
CA THR A 101 3.85 9.76 11.42
C THR A 101 3.58 9.59 12.92
N ARG A 102 2.70 8.65 13.29
CA ARG A 102 2.44 8.33 14.71
C ARG A 102 3.70 7.86 15.44
N MET A 103 4.56 7.08 14.79
CA MET A 103 5.85 6.65 15.36
C MET A 103 6.74 7.84 15.72
N PHE A 104 6.91 8.82 14.81
CA PHE A 104 7.73 10.00 15.09
C PHE A 104 7.15 10.90 16.18
N GLU A 105 5.83 11.06 16.24
CA GLU A 105 5.15 11.76 17.33
C GLU A 105 5.51 11.16 18.69
N LYS A 106 5.42 9.82 18.82
CA LYS A 106 5.81 9.11 20.05
C LYS A 106 7.28 9.34 20.40
N ARG A 107 8.19 9.28 19.41
CA ARG A 107 9.63 9.50 19.63
C ARG A 107 9.94 10.93 20.09
N LEU A 108 9.23 11.93 19.57
CA LEU A 108 9.34 13.33 20.02
C LEU A 108 8.88 13.50 21.47
N ILE A 109 7.77 12.87 21.86
CA ILE A 109 7.29 12.87 23.25
C ILE A 109 8.31 12.17 24.17
N ARG A 110 8.89 11.03 23.76
CA ARG A 110 9.95 10.35 24.53
C ARG A 110 11.18 11.25 24.70
N LEU A 111 11.58 11.98 23.67
CA LEU A 111 12.69 12.95 23.76
C LEU A 111 12.40 14.05 24.79
N PHE A 112 11.16 14.57 24.81
CA PHE A 112 10.73 15.52 25.84
C PHE A 112 10.85 14.94 27.25
N LEU A 113 10.33 13.72 27.48
CA LEU A 113 10.40 13.05 28.79
C LEU A 113 11.84 12.80 29.23
N VAL A 114 12.69 12.31 28.34
CA VAL A 114 14.13 12.11 28.58
C VAL A 114 14.82 13.43 28.95
N SER A 115 14.50 14.51 28.22
CA SER A 115 15.05 15.85 28.49
C SER A 115 14.59 16.38 29.86
N ALA A 116 13.33 16.18 30.21
CA ALA A 116 12.79 16.60 31.51
C ALA A 116 13.44 15.83 32.67
N VAL A 117 13.70 14.53 32.50
CA VAL A 117 14.44 13.70 33.46
C VAL A 117 15.88 14.19 33.60
N ASN A 118 16.58 14.43 32.49
CA ASN A 118 17.95 14.94 32.49
C ASN A 118 18.09 16.29 33.21
N MET A 119 17.08 17.15 33.12
CA MET A 119 17.04 18.46 33.76
C MET A 119 16.46 18.43 35.18
N GLY A 120 16.04 17.27 35.69
CA GLY A 120 15.42 17.11 37.01
C GLY A 120 14.06 17.81 37.16
N LYS A 121 13.37 18.11 36.06
CA LYS A 121 12.11 18.88 36.03
C LYS A 121 10.88 17.99 36.21
N ARG A 122 10.78 17.33 37.38
CA ARG A 122 9.68 16.40 37.69
C ARG A 122 8.28 17.03 37.57
N ASN A 123 8.14 18.31 37.94
CA ASN A 123 6.85 19.01 37.86
C ASN A 123 6.29 19.08 36.43
N GLN A 124 7.14 19.25 35.42
CA GLN A 124 6.70 19.30 34.01
C GLN A 124 6.33 17.91 33.48
N ILE A 125 6.99 16.86 33.95
CA ILE A 125 6.60 15.48 33.65
C ILE A 125 5.19 15.24 34.22
N ARG A 126 4.94 15.63 35.47
CA ARG A 126 3.63 15.45 36.11
C ARG A 126 2.53 16.24 35.39
N GLU A 127 2.77 17.51 35.08
CA GLU A 127 1.82 18.35 34.34
C GLU A 127 1.48 17.74 32.97
N PHE A 128 2.50 17.23 32.27
CA PHE A 128 2.30 16.51 31.01
C PHE A 128 1.47 15.22 31.20
N MET A 129 1.77 14.43 32.25
CA MET A 129 1.03 13.19 32.54
C MET A 129 -0.42 13.46 32.94
N ASP A 130 -0.71 14.54 33.68
CA ASP A 130 -2.07 14.93 34.04
C ASP A 130 -2.89 15.30 32.79
N LYS A 131 -2.26 15.94 31.80
CA LYS A 131 -2.93 16.39 30.56
C LYS A 131 -3.03 15.30 29.49
N HIS A 132 -1.98 14.50 29.31
CA HIS A 132 -1.84 13.55 28.19
C HIS A 132 -1.78 12.08 28.62
N GLY A 133 -1.55 11.78 29.90
CA GLY A 133 -1.31 10.42 30.38
C GLY A 133 -2.47 9.45 30.15
N HIS A 134 -3.72 9.92 30.26
CA HIS A 134 -4.90 9.10 29.94
C HIS A 134 -4.92 8.68 28.46
N THR A 135 -4.67 9.62 27.54
CA THR A 135 -4.64 9.35 26.09
C THR A 135 -3.48 8.41 25.73
N LEU A 136 -2.29 8.64 26.31
CA LEU A 136 -1.13 7.78 26.09
C LEU A 136 -1.36 6.35 26.63
N GLY A 137 -2.05 6.21 27.76
CA GLY A 137 -2.41 4.91 28.33
C GLY A 137 -3.45 4.12 27.52
N GLN A 138 -4.32 4.81 26.75
CA GLN A 138 -5.27 4.15 25.84
C GLN A 138 -4.59 3.56 24.61
N GLN A 139 -3.46 4.14 24.17
CA GLN A 139 -2.71 3.74 22.98
C GLN A 139 -1.91 2.43 23.12
N GLY A 140 -1.99 1.71 24.25
CA GLY A 140 -1.43 0.36 24.41
C GLY A 140 -0.24 0.23 25.38
N GLY A 141 0.45 -0.92 25.32
CA GLY A 141 1.47 -1.35 26.30
C GLY A 141 2.75 -0.51 26.32
N ASP A 142 3.08 0.13 25.19
CA ASP A 142 4.32 0.91 24.98
C ASP A 142 4.55 2.02 26.01
N TRP A 143 3.47 2.71 26.39
CA TRP A 143 3.53 3.86 27.27
C TRP A 143 3.49 3.47 28.75
N ILE A 144 3.13 2.23 29.08
CA ILE A 144 2.95 1.80 30.48
C ILE A 144 4.22 2.04 31.32
N PRO A 145 5.44 1.68 30.87
CA PRO A 145 6.66 2.00 31.62
C PRO A 145 6.89 3.52 31.77
N TRP A 146 6.52 4.29 30.74
CA TRP A 146 6.73 5.74 30.70
C TRP A 146 5.77 6.53 31.58
N LEU A 147 4.54 6.05 31.82
CA LEU A 147 3.57 6.69 32.72
C LEU A 147 4.11 6.81 34.16
N GLY A 148 5.00 5.88 34.55
CA GLY A 148 5.62 5.84 35.86
C GLY A 148 7.02 6.48 35.93
N ILE A 149 7.52 7.09 34.84
CA ILE A 149 8.93 7.52 34.75
C ILE A 149 9.33 8.53 35.84
N GLU A 150 8.38 9.33 36.35
CA GLU A 150 8.61 10.26 37.46
C GLU A 150 9.04 9.55 38.76
N TYR A 151 8.51 8.34 38.99
CA TYR A 151 8.70 7.56 40.22
C TYR A 151 9.87 6.59 40.12
N VAL A 152 10.54 6.53 38.96
CA VAL A 152 11.69 5.66 38.75
C VAL A 152 12.95 6.30 39.33
N GLU A 153 13.57 5.59 40.28
CA GLU A 153 14.91 5.92 40.76
C GLU A 153 15.92 5.61 39.65
N ASP A 154 16.50 6.67 39.09
CA ASP A 154 17.47 6.69 37.99
C ASP A 154 17.05 5.93 36.70
N PRO A 155 16.18 6.54 35.87
CA PRO A 155 15.70 5.93 34.63
C PRO A 155 16.80 5.53 33.66
N LYS A 156 17.97 6.18 33.70
CA LYS A 156 19.09 5.94 32.78
C LYS A 156 19.65 4.53 32.87
N ASN A 157 19.62 3.94 34.06
CA ASN A 157 20.22 2.65 34.37
C ASN A 157 19.24 1.47 34.25
N LYS A 158 18.01 1.74 33.81
CA LYS A 158 17.02 0.69 33.55
C LYS A 158 17.03 0.29 32.08
N SER A 159 17.05 -1.01 31.82
CA SER A 159 17.07 -1.61 30.48
C SER A 159 15.92 -1.13 29.58
N GLU A 160 14.79 -0.74 30.16
CA GLU A 160 13.62 -0.22 29.43
C GLU A 160 13.83 1.18 28.84
N PHE A 161 14.69 2.01 29.45
CA PHE A 161 14.88 3.40 29.04
C PHE A 161 16.31 3.74 28.59
N GLU A 162 17.31 2.94 28.96
CA GLU A 162 18.74 3.18 28.73
C GLU A 162 19.06 3.65 27.30
N ALA A 163 18.52 2.95 26.28
CA ALA A 163 18.74 3.28 24.87
C ALA A 163 18.33 4.72 24.52
N TYR A 164 17.26 5.25 25.12
CA TYR A 164 16.72 6.59 24.82
C TYR A 164 17.57 7.72 25.42
N PHE A 165 18.41 7.42 26.40
CA PHE A 165 19.34 8.39 26.99
C PHE A 165 20.67 8.51 26.22
N SER A 166 20.86 7.71 25.17
CA SER A 166 22.08 7.73 24.36
C SER A 166 22.09 8.87 23.32
N ASP A 167 23.27 9.42 23.06
CA ASP A 167 23.48 10.40 21.98
C ASP A 167 23.28 9.76 20.59
N GLU A 168 23.49 8.45 20.48
CA GLU A 168 23.26 7.68 19.26
C GLU A 168 21.78 7.61 18.91
N TRP A 169 20.90 7.35 19.90
CA TRP A 169 19.45 7.39 19.69
C TRP A 169 18.98 8.78 19.25
N PHE A 170 19.48 9.85 19.87
CA PHE A 170 19.15 11.22 19.48
C PHE A 170 19.59 11.52 18.04
N SER A 171 20.81 11.13 17.69
CA SER A 171 21.35 11.33 16.33
C SER A 171 20.55 10.56 15.29
N SER A 172 20.20 9.31 15.60
CA SER A 172 19.33 8.45 14.78
C SER A 172 17.94 9.07 14.58
N LEU A 173 17.31 9.58 15.65
CA LEU A 173 16.02 10.27 15.56
C LEU A 173 16.12 11.52 14.66
N ASN A 174 17.14 12.35 14.83
CA ASN A 174 17.34 13.55 14.03
C ASN A 174 17.49 13.21 12.53
N THR A 175 18.34 12.25 12.19
CA THR A 175 18.53 11.82 10.80
C THR A 175 17.26 11.22 10.22
N ALA A 176 16.64 10.26 10.91
CA ALA A 176 15.44 9.58 10.41
C ALA A 176 14.26 10.54 10.22
N LEU A 177 14.06 11.49 11.15
CA LEU A 177 12.99 12.48 11.02
C LEU A 177 13.27 13.50 9.91
N THR A 178 14.54 13.90 9.73
CA THR A 178 14.95 14.79 8.63
C THR A 178 14.74 14.13 7.27
N ASP A 179 15.13 12.86 7.15
CA ASP A 179 14.93 12.08 5.94
C ASP A 179 13.44 11.91 5.65
N PHE A 180 12.64 11.57 6.65
CA PHE A 180 11.19 11.45 6.52
C PHE A 180 10.56 12.75 5.99
N ILE A 181 10.74 13.89 6.67
CA ILE A 181 10.17 15.18 6.23
C ILE A 181 10.68 15.57 4.84
N SER A 182 11.95 15.27 4.53
CA SER A 182 12.52 15.51 3.19
C SER A 182 11.86 14.69 2.09
N THR A 183 11.32 13.50 2.40
CA THR A 183 10.54 12.69 1.45
C THR A 183 9.10 13.18 1.27
N VAL A 184 8.54 13.85 2.27
CA VAL A 184 7.16 14.36 2.24
C VAL A 184 7.00 15.50 1.24
N PHE A 185 7.94 16.46 1.21
CA PHE A 185 7.76 17.66 0.37
C PHE A 185 7.75 17.41 -1.15
N PRO A 186 8.61 16.54 -1.72
CA PRO A 186 8.55 16.23 -3.14
C PRO A 186 7.32 15.42 -3.57
N ALA A 187 6.62 14.78 -2.62
CA ALA A 187 5.37 14.06 -2.90
C ALA A 187 4.18 15.02 -3.10
N MET A 188 4.36 16.33 -2.83
CA MET A 188 3.34 17.34 -3.02
C MET A 188 3.29 17.84 -4.47
N ALA A 189 2.10 18.18 -4.95
CA ALA A 189 1.95 18.86 -6.24
C ALA A 189 2.59 20.25 -6.19
N VAL A 190 3.69 20.44 -6.92
CA VAL A 190 4.44 21.70 -6.95
C VAL A 190 3.71 22.74 -7.81
N PRO A 191 3.48 23.96 -7.32
CA PRO A 191 2.89 25.04 -8.10
C PRO A 191 3.66 25.31 -9.40
N ARG A 192 2.93 25.55 -10.50
CA ARG A 192 3.52 25.78 -11.84
C ARG A 192 4.52 26.93 -11.89
N ILE A 193 4.35 27.95 -11.04
CA ILE A 193 5.25 29.11 -10.98
C ILE A 193 6.68 28.72 -10.56
N LEU A 194 6.81 27.78 -9.61
CA LEU A 194 8.11 27.24 -9.17
C LEU A 194 8.79 26.41 -10.26
N LEU A 195 8.04 26.02 -11.31
CA LEU A 195 8.54 25.25 -12.44
C LEU A 195 8.81 26.11 -13.68
N PHE A 196 8.46 27.40 -13.65
CA PHE A 196 8.45 28.28 -14.83
C PHE A 196 9.84 28.41 -15.47
N ASP A 197 10.87 28.76 -14.70
CA ASP A 197 12.24 28.94 -15.23
C ASP A 197 12.84 27.65 -15.76
N ARG A 198 12.46 26.52 -15.17
CA ARG A 198 12.88 25.20 -15.65
C ARG A 198 12.20 24.90 -16.98
N TYR A 199 10.87 25.03 -17.06
CA TYR A 199 10.13 24.86 -18.31
C TYR A 199 10.65 25.80 -19.40
N HIS A 200 11.03 27.02 -19.04
CA HIS A 200 11.63 27.97 -19.97
C HIS A 200 13.00 27.49 -20.49
N ARG A 201 13.91 27.08 -19.59
CA ARG A 201 15.23 26.53 -19.97
C ARG A 201 15.13 25.25 -20.80
N GLU A 202 14.21 24.37 -20.44
CA GLU A 202 13.93 23.13 -21.18
C GLU A 202 13.39 23.44 -22.58
N ARG A 203 12.46 24.39 -22.69
CA ARG A 203 11.95 24.85 -23.99
C ARG A 203 13.04 25.48 -24.85
N GLU A 204 13.94 26.26 -24.28
CA GLU A 204 15.06 26.88 -25.01
C GLU A 204 16.11 25.84 -25.45
N THR A 205 16.40 24.83 -24.63
CA THR A 205 17.27 23.71 -25.02
C THR A 205 16.64 22.84 -26.10
N LEU A 206 15.34 22.55 -26.01
CA LEU A 206 14.57 21.86 -27.05
C LEU A 206 14.59 22.65 -28.36
N LYS A 207 14.35 23.98 -28.33
CA LYS A 207 14.45 24.84 -29.52
C LYS A 207 15.84 24.77 -30.16
N LYS A 208 16.91 24.80 -29.36
CA LYS A 208 18.28 24.66 -29.87
C LYS A 208 18.52 23.29 -30.52
N LYS A 209 18.01 22.21 -29.93
CA LYS A 209 18.09 20.85 -30.51
C LYS A 209 17.31 20.74 -31.81
N VAL A 210 16.10 21.29 -31.86
CA VAL A 210 15.28 21.33 -33.09
C VAL A 210 16.02 22.06 -34.20
N LYS A 211 16.58 23.24 -33.92
CA LYS A 211 17.36 24.00 -34.88
C LYS A 211 18.60 23.23 -35.39
N LEU A 212 19.30 22.53 -34.50
CA LEU A 212 20.44 21.68 -34.86
C LEU A 212 20.02 20.52 -35.77
N TYR A 213 18.91 19.84 -35.46
CA TYR A 213 18.38 18.76 -36.29
C TYR A 213 17.89 19.26 -37.65
N GLU A 214 17.27 20.44 -37.71
CA GLU A 214 16.88 21.09 -38.97
C GLU A 214 18.10 21.43 -39.85
N GLU A 215 19.21 21.86 -39.26
CA GLU A 215 20.47 22.12 -39.95
C GLU A 215 21.13 20.82 -40.46
N GLN A 216 21.10 19.74 -39.66
CA GLN A 216 21.57 18.42 -40.07
C GLN A 216 20.76 17.84 -41.23
N LEU A 217 19.43 17.98 -41.18
CA LEU A 217 18.54 17.52 -42.23
C LEU A 217 18.76 18.30 -43.54
N LYS A 218 19.02 19.61 -43.45
CA LYS A 218 19.40 20.45 -44.61
C LYS A 218 20.75 20.02 -45.21
N GLY A 219 21.71 19.64 -44.38
CA GLY A 219 23.00 19.09 -44.82
C GLY A 219 22.85 17.77 -45.58
N GLU A 220 22.02 16.85 -45.10
CA GLU A 220 21.74 15.57 -45.77
C GLU A 220 21.00 15.72 -47.09
N THR A 221 20.08 16.69 -47.22
CA THR A 221 19.44 17.02 -48.51
C THR A 221 20.40 17.62 -49.54
N THR A 222 21.51 18.24 -49.09
CA THR A 222 22.52 18.81 -49.99
C THR A 222 23.48 17.73 -50.52
N ILE A 223 23.73 16.66 -49.74
CA ILE A 223 24.58 15.53 -50.15
C ILE A 223 23.87 14.59 -51.13
N LYS A 224 22.53 14.52 -51.12
CA LYS A 224 21.75 13.72 -52.08
C LYS A 224 21.52 14.37 -53.45
N ALA A 225 21.99 15.60 -53.66
CA ALA A 225 21.80 16.35 -54.91
C ALA A 225 23.02 16.31 -55.87
N LEU A 226 24.09 15.59 -55.51
CA LEU A 226 25.24 15.37 -56.39
C LEU A 226 25.42 13.86 -56.60
N GLU A 227 25.20 13.47 -57.85
CA GLU A 227 25.36 12.15 -58.50
C GLU A 227 24.03 11.49 -58.93
N ILE A 228 23.65 11.73 -60.19
CA ILE A 228 23.72 10.72 -61.27
C ILE A 228 23.54 11.47 -62.60
N ASP A 229 24.61 11.47 -63.38
CA ASP A 229 24.68 11.81 -64.80
C ASP A 229 24.63 10.50 -65.59
N VAL A 230 23.59 10.31 -66.42
CA VAL A 230 23.61 9.54 -67.68
C VAL A 230 22.50 10.07 -68.60
N GLY A 231 22.84 10.72 -69.71
CA GLY A 231 21.92 10.97 -70.85
C GLY A 231 21.99 9.87 -71.92
N PRO A 232 21.48 10.04 -73.16
CA PRO A 232 20.43 10.94 -73.65
C PRO A 232 19.26 10.14 -74.34
N PRO A 233 18.26 10.77 -74.98
CA PRO A 233 16.89 10.26 -75.10
C PRO A 233 16.59 9.54 -76.42
N GLU A 234 15.62 8.63 -76.40
CA GLU A 234 15.00 8.08 -77.61
C GLU A 234 13.59 8.65 -77.78
N LEU A 235 13.38 9.35 -78.90
CA LEU A 235 12.16 10.00 -79.33
C LEU A 235 11.26 9.01 -80.05
N VAL A 236 9.99 8.87 -79.64
CA VAL A 236 8.89 8.57 -80.58
C VAL A 236 7.61 9.31 -80.16
N GLU A 237 7.43 10.43 -80.85
CA GLU A 237 6.21 11.11 -81.34
C GLU A 237 4.92 11.19 -80.50
N ASP A 238 4.57 12.45 -80.25
CA ASP A 238 3.25 12.98 -79.90
C ASP A 238 2.15 12.52 -80.85
N HIS A 239 0.94 12.25 -80.31
CA HIS A 239 -0.32 12.69 -80.92
C HIS A 239 -1.25 13.28 -79.85
N ILE A 240 -1.64 14.52 -80.14
CA ILE A 240 -2.40 15.49 -79.34
C ILE A 240 -3.90 15.19 -79.36
N GLY A 241 -4.58 15.48 -78.25
CA GLY A 241 -6.02 15.74 -78.18
C GLY A 241 -6.53 15.74 -76.73
N ASP A 242 -6.41 16.84 -75.95
CA ASP A 242 -7.49 17.84 -75.71
C ASP A 242 -8.76 17.19 -75.08
N VAL A 243 -9.36 17.57 -73.93
CA VAL A 243 -9.55 18.87 -73.25
C VAL A 243 -10.07 18.65 -71.80
N ALA A 244 -9.76 19.58 -70.88
CA ALA A 244 -10.50 19.96 -69.66
C ALA A 244 -10.60 18.97 -68.46
N ALA A 245 -10.63 19.38 -67.20
CA ALA A 245 -10.38 20.64 -66.52
C ALA A 245 -10.36 20.36 -65.00
N VAL A 246 -9.29 20.79 -64.33
CA VAL A 246 -9.34 21.68 -63.15
C VAL A 246 -10.07 21.19 -61.87
N THR A 247 -9.20 20.89 -60.89
CA THR A 247 -9.27 21.15 -59.43
C THR A 247 -10.21 20.37 -58.50
N SER A 248 -9.56 19.77 -57.50
CA SER A 248 -9.96 19.48 -56.10
C SER A 248 -10.71 20.64 -55.40
N PRO A 249 -11.20 20.58 -54.12
CA PRO A 249 -11.02 19.54 -53.08
C PRO A 249 -12.22 19.31 -52.08
N ARG A 250 -12.04 18.33 -51.16
CA ARG A 250 -12.38 18.32 -49.70
C ARG A 250 -13.82 18.43 -49.15
N LEU A 251 -14.27 17.31 -48.56
CA LEU A 251 -14.92 17.04 -47.24
C LEU A 251 -15.56 18.18 -46.41
N GLN A 252 -16.85 18.07 -46.09
CA GLN A 252 -17.50 17.57 -44.83
C GLN A 252 -19.03 17.87 -44.90
N PRO A 253 -19.85 17.70 -43.84
CA PRO A 253 -20.44 16.48 -43.26
C PRO A 253 -21.99 16.48 -43.38
N SER A 254 -22.68 15.41 -42.98
CA SER A 254 -24.15 15.48 -42.80
C SER A 254 -24.65 14.74 -41.56
N THR A 255 -25.52 15.43 -40.83
CA THR A 255 -26.37 14.93 -39.74
C THR A 255 -27.85 15.06 -40.14
N SER A 256 -28.63 14.11 -39.60
CA SER A 256 -30.06 14.21 -39.18
C SER A 256 -31.19 14.27 -40.22
N LYS A 257 -32.13 13.31 -40.10
CA LYS A 257 -33.56 13.45 -39.73
C LYS A 257 -34.23 12.06 -39.69
N GLN A 258 -34.69 11.59 -38.52
CA GLN A 258 -36.08 11.56 -38.01
C GLN A 258 -37.10 10.74 -38.83
N HIS A 259 -37.64 9.66 -38.24
CA HIS A 259 -39.10 9.44 -38.19
C HIS A 259 -39.56 8.49 -37.07
N MET A 260 -40.84 8.62 -36.68
CA MET A 260 -41.49 8.17 -35.44
C MET A 260 -42.16 6.79 -35.48
N GLN A 261 -42.17 6.15 -34.29
CA GLN A 261 -43.14 5.26 -33.63
C GLN A 261 -44.15 4.40 -34.42
N SER A 262 -44.20 3.12 -34.06
CA SER A 262 -45.46 2.44 -33.66
C SER A 262 -45.18 1.30 -32.67
N ASN A 263 -46.07 1.16 -31.67
CA ASN A 263 -46.07 0.18 -30.60
C ASN A 263 -46.72 -1.14 -31.05
N THR A 264 -46.21 -2.27 -30.55
CA THR A 264 -47.01 -3.48 -30.28
C THR A 264 -46.39 -4.26 -29.13
N THR A 265 -47.21 -4.52 -28.11
CA THR A 265 -46.98 -5.35 -26.92
C THR A 265 -47.12 -6.84 -27.24
N ALA A 266 -46.25 -7.68 -26.68
CA ALA A 266 -46.51 -9.09 -26.43
C ALA A 266 -45.62 -9.59 -25.26
N ASP A 267 -46.28 -10.07 -24.21
CA ASP A 267 -45.76 -10.79 -23.04
C ASP A 267 -44.88 -11.99 -23.43
N TYR A 268 -43.88 -12.34 -22.60
CA TYR A 268 -43.60 -13.74 -22.21
C TYR A 268 -42.67 -13.83 -20.97
N GLN A 269 -43.32 -14.18 -19.85
CA GLN A 269 -42.92 -15.10 -18.77
C GLN A 269 -41.57 -14.92 -18.04
N GLN A 270 -41.71 -14.36 -16.85
CA GLN A 270 -40.83 -14.46 -15.69
C GLN A 270 -40.75 -15.92 -15.21
N SER A 271 -39.64 -16.61 -15.48
CA SER A 271 -39.32 -17.88 -14.84
C SER A 271 -38.81 -17.60 -13.42
N SER A 272 -39.66 -17.89 -12.45
CA SER A 272 -39.32 -18.01 -11.03
C SER A 272 -38.19 -19.02 -10.86
N LEU A 273 -36.99 -18.53 -10.52
CA LEU A 273 -35.90 -19.38 -10.05
C LEU A 273 -36.36 -20.07 -8.76
N GLU A 274 -36.30 -21.40 -8.77
CA GLU A 274 -36.66 -22.24 -7.63
C GLU A 274 -35.81 -21.87 -6.41
N LEU A 275 -36.51 -21.66 -5.30
CA LEU A 275 -35.95 -21.49 -3.98
C LEU A 275 -35.14 -22.77 -3.65
N VAL A 276 -33.81 -22.70 -3.73
CA VAL A 276 -32.94 -23.76 -3.21
C VAL A 276 -33.26 -23.88 -1.73
N LYS A 277 -33.79 -25.04 -1.34
CA LYS A 277 -34.02 -25.40 0.06
C LYS A 277 -32.69 -25.23 0.80
N THR A 278 -32.68 -24.32 1.77
CA THR A 278 -31.61 -24.16 2.75
C THR A 278 -31.34 -25.53 3.38
N LYS A 279 -30.17 -26.13 3.08
CA LYS A 279 -29.63 -27.18 3.94
C LYS A 279 -29.39 -26.50 5.29
N ASP A 280 -29.97 -27.04 6.37
CA ASP A 280 -29.59 -26.64 7.72
C ASP A 280 -28.05 -26.71 7.83
N PRO A 281 -27.37 -25.69 8.39
CA PRO A 281 -25.92 -25.69 8.44
C PRO A 281 -25.45 -26.92 9.23
N SER A 282 -24.82 -27.84 8.53
CA SER A 282 -24.11 -28.97 9.12
C SER A 282 -22.93 -28.43 9.92
N SER A 283 -23.08 -28.44 11.25
CA SER A 283 -22.11 -27.96 12.25
C SER A 283 -21.78 -26.47 12.22
N LEU A 284 -21.92 -25.82 13.38
CA LEU A 284 -21.57 -24.40 13.56
C LEU A 284 -20.15 -24.32 14.12
N LEU A 285 -19.30 -23.51 13.49
CA LEU A 285 -17.97 -23.24 14.02
C LEU A 285 -18.09 -22.23 15.17
N LYS A 286 -17.78 -22.67 16.40
CA LYS A 286 -17.81 -21.81 17.58
C LYS A 286 -16.45 -21.67 18.23
N ILE A 287 -16.19 -20.49 18.79
CA ILE A 287 -14.99 -20.21 19.57
C ILE A 287 -15.09 -20.98 20.89
N SER A 288 -14.13 -21.85 21.15
CA SER A 288 -14.04 -22.62 22.41
C SER A 288 -13.15 -21.94 23.44
N GLN A 289 -12.09 -21.28 22.98
CA GLN A 289 -11.09 -20.63 23.83
C GLN A 289 -10.52 -19.42 23.09
N GLU A 290 -10.21 -18.36 23.83
CA GLU A 290 -9.56 -17.18 23.28
C GLU A 290 -8.53 -16.65 24.27
N ASP A 291 -7.28 -16.58 23.81
CA ASP A 291 -6.15 -16.08 24.59
C ASP A 291 -5.63 -14.78 23.99
N ILE A 292 -5.14 -13.88 24.84
CA ILE A 292 -4.52 -12.61 24.45
C ILE A 292 -3.04 -12.62 24.84
N PHE A 293 -2.19 -12.19 23.92
CA PHE A 293 -0.75 -12.16 24.06
C PHE A 293 -0.25 -10.72 23.91
N LEU A 294 0.56 -10.29 24.89
CA LEU A 294 1.16 -8.96 25.00
C LEU A 294 2.63 -9.04 24.57
N GLU A 295 2.86 -9.59 23.39
CA GLU A 295 4.22 -9.86 22.91
C GLU A 295 4.90 -8.61 22.37
N HIS A 296 4.16 -7.64 21.82
CA HIS A 296 4.73 -6.43 21.25
C HIS A 296 4.36 -5.21 22.09
N ASN A 297 5.27 -4.24 22.10
CA ASN A 297 5.04 -2.94 22.72
C ASN A 297 4.54 -1.93 21.68
N SER A 298 4.75 -2.17 20.40
CA SER A 298 4.30 -1.31 19.30
C SER A 298 3.23 -2.00 18.45
N GLY A 299 2.54 -1.23 17.61
CA GLY A 299 1.47 -1.74 16.75
C GLY A 299 2.00 -2.82 15.81
N ILE A 300 1.25 -3.91 15.67
CA ILE A 300 1.68 -5.06 14.88
C ILE A 300 1.26 -4.87 13.43
N SER A 301 2.21 -5.00 12.50
CA SER A 301 1.99 -4.83 11.06
C SER A 301 1.57 -6.13 10.39
N LEU A 302 2.26 -7.21 10.73
CA LEU A 302 2.11 -8.51 10.11
C LEU A 302 2.18 -9.59 11.18
N ALA A 303 1.31 -10.57 11.11
CA ALA A 303 1.39 -11.75 11.93
C ALA A 303 0.80 -12.96 11.19
N LYS A 304 1.51 -14.09 11.24
CA LYS A 304 1.14 -15.33 10.53
C LYS A 304 1.48 -16.56 11.36
N PHE A 305 0.61 -17.56 11.32
CA PHE A 305 0.89 -18.89 11.86
C PHE A 305 1.89 -19.63 10.99
N SER A 306 2.76 -20.42 11.62
CA SER A 306 3.49 -21.46 10.92
C SER A 306 2.53 -22.47 10.29
N ALA A 307 2.99 -23.23 9.30
CA ALA A 307 2.14 -24.21 8.62
C ALA A 307 1.55 -25.27 9.56
N THR A 308 2.19 -25.52 10.71
CA THR A 308 1.72 -26.43 11.76
C THR A 308 0.82 -25.76 12.81
N ALA A 309 0.64 -24.44 12.77
CA ALA A 309 -0.05 -23.64 13.79
C ALA A 309 0.57 -23.71 15.21
N GLU A 310 1.84 -24.13 15.31
CA GLU A 310 2.59 -24.24 16.57
C GLU A 310 3.38 -22.97 16.90
N LEU A 311 3.75 -22.20 15.88
CA LEU A 311 4.48 -20.95 16.01
C LEU A 311 3.69 -19.80 15.38
N ILE A 312 3.92 -18.62 15.91
CA ILE A 312 3.44 -17.34 15.40
C ILE A 312 4.69 -16.52 15.07
N ALA A 313 4.77 -16.03 13.84
CA ALA A 313 5.65 -14.93 13.49
C ALA A 313 4.85 -13.63 13.57
N SER A 314 5.39 -12.63 14.25
CA SER A 314 4.76 -11.32 14.41
C SER A 314 5.80 -10.20 14.26
N TYR A 315 5.45 -9.16 13.51
CA TYR A 315 6.32 -8.04 13.17
C TYR A 315 5.61 -6.72 13.50
N ASP A 316 6.32 -5.78 14.11
CA ASP A 316 5.75 -4.50 14.56
C ASP A 316 6.35 -3.27 13.85
N ASP A 317 5.85 -2.10 14.23
CA ASP A 317 6.29 -0.80 13.72
C ASP A 317 7.69 -0.36 14.11
N GLU A 318 8.27 -0.97 15.15
CA GLU A 318 9.63 -0.68 15.58
C GLU A 318 10.62 -1.65 14.92
N SER A 319 10.21 -2.26 13.80
CA SER A 319 10.97 -3.25 13.04
C SER A 319 11.38 -4.48 13.86
N ILE A 320 10.60 -4.84 14.88
CA ILE A 320 10.88 -6.02 15.70
C ILE A 320 10.08 -7.21 15.16
N LEU A 321 10.80 -8.22 14.66
CA LEU A 321 10.25 -9.54 14.35
C LEU A 321 10.39 -10.45 15.56
N LYS A 322 9.31 -11.13 15.92
CA LYS A 322 9.30 -12.20 16.92
C LYS A 322 8.76 -13.48 16.33
N VAL A 323 9.34 -14.60 16.72
CA VAL A 323 8.83 -15.94 16.43
C VAL A 323 8.68 -16.68 17.75
N TRP A 324 7.49 -17.14 18.07
CA TRP A 324 7.17 -17.67 19.39
C TRP A 324 6.01 -18.66 19.33
N SER A 325 5.86 -19.50 20.35
CA SER A 325 4.73 -20.41 20.46
C SER A 325 3.69 -19.86 21.44
N PRO A 326 2.39 -19.87 21.09
CA PRO A 326 1.33 -19.52 22.04
C PRO A 326 1.10 -20.61 23.10
N ASN A 327 1.63 -21.82 22.89
CA ASN A 327 1.54 -22.90 23.86
C ASN A 327 2.66 -22.78 24.91
N PRO A 328 2.34 -22.56 26.20
CA PRO A 328 3.35 -22.42 27.26
C PRO A 328 4.15 -23.71 27.51
N ALA A 329 3.64 -24.86 27.08
CA ALA A 329 4.35 -26.14 27.16
C ALA A 329 5.30 -26.38 25.97
N SER A 330 5.35 -25.48 25.00
CA SER A 330 6.21 -25.62 23.81
C SER A 330 7.68 -25.50 24.19
N SER A 331 8.51 -26.40 23.65
CA SER A 331 9.97 -26.32 23.77
C SER A 331 10.61 -25.44 22.68
N ALA A 332 9.80 -24.81 21.82
CA ALA A 332 10.31 -23.99 20.73
C ALA A 332 11.04 -22.74 21.24
N GLN A 333 12.16 -22.41 20.60
CA GLN A 333 12.91 -21.22 20.95
C GLN A 333 12.11 -19.96 20.57
N LYS A 334 11.99 -19.04 21.52
CA LYS A 334 11.44 -17.70 21.28
C LYS A 334 12.52 -16.82 20.65
N LEU A 335 12.26 -16.35 19.43
CA LEU A 335 13.14 -15.45 18.70
C LEU A 335 12.68 -14.01 18.82
N LYS A 336 13.65 -13.09 18.87
CA LYS A 336 13.47 -11.66 18.75
C LYS A 336 14.59 -11.14 17.84
N ASN A 337 14.22 -10.54 16.72
CA ASN A 337 15.13 -9.97 15.75
C ASN A 337 14.73 -8.51 15.53
N GLU A 338 15.68 -7.61 15.71
CA GLU A 338 15.54 -6.21 15.32
C GLU A 338 16.05 -6.10 13.88
N LEU A 339 15.15 -5.77 12.94
CA LEU A 339 15.44 -5.74 11.53
C LEU A 339 15.86 -4.34 11.11
N ASP A 340 16.89 -4.24 10.28
CA ASP A 340 17.36 -3.00 9.66
C ASP A 340 16.59 -2.62 8.38
N PHE A 341 15.52 -3.36 8.07
CA PHE A 341 14.64 -3.16 6.92
C PHE A 341 13.17 -3.31 7.30
N MET A 342 12.30 -2.69 6.49
CA MET A 342 10.85 -2.76 6.63
C MET A 342 10.31 -4.02 5.95
N VAL A 343 9.49 -4.81 6.65
CA VAL A 343 8.83 -5.99 6.08
C VAL A 343 7.46 -5.59 5.51
N SER A 344 7.28 -5.81 4.21
CA SER A 344 6.04 -5.50 3.50
C SER A 344 5.16 -6.73 3.23
N ALA A 345 5.72 -7.95 3.23
CA ALA A 345 4.96 -9.19 3.20
C ALA A 345 5.69 -10.30 3.96
N MET A 346 4.95 -11.28 4.46
CA MET A 346 5.48 -12.41 5.22
C MET A 346 4.74 -13.70 4.87
N ALA A 347 5.48 -14.79 4.69
CA ALA A 347 4.88 -16.10 4.46
C ALA A 347 5.74 -17.24 5.02
N TRP A 348 5.11 -18.23 5.62
CA TRP A 348 5.78 -19.47 6.07
C TRP A 348 5.85 -20.50 4.94
N ASP A 349 6.99 -21.16 4.79
CA ASP A 349 7.08 -22.34 3.93
C ASP A 349 6.14 -23.44 4.46
N LYS A 350 5.30 -24.01 3.58
CA LYS A 350 4.33 -25.04 3.95
C LYS A 350 4.95 -26.44 4.02
N LYS A 351 6.06 -26.67 3.32
CA LYS A 351 6.82 -27.93 3.29
C LYS A 351 7.95 -27.94 4.32
N HIS A 352 8.70 -26.85 4.41
CA HIS A 352 9.81 -26.67 5.35
C HIS A 352 9.39 -25.72 6.47
N THR A 353 8.62 -26.25 7.42
CA THR A 353 7.96 -25.51 8.51
C THR A 353 8.87 -24.65 9.41
N HIS A 354 10.19 -24.81 9.29
CA HIS A 354 11.20 -24.02 9.99
C HIS A 354 11.71 -22.81 9.20
N LEU A 355 11.19 -22.58 7.99
CA LEU A 355 11.56 -21.45 7.13
C LEU A 355 10.44 -20.41 7.11
N LEU A 356 10.82 -19.16 7.37
CA LEU A 356 9.99 -17.98 7.27
C LEU A 356 10.56 -17.06 6.20
N TYR A 357 9.71 -16.59 5.28
CA TYR A 357 10.06 -15.65 4.24
C TYR A 357 9.53 -14.26 4.57
N LEU A 358 10.38 -13.25 4.42
CA LEU A 358 10.07 -11.84 4.61
C LEU A 358 10.40 -11.09 3.33
N TYR A 359 9.47 -10.32 2.81
CA TYR A 359 9.69 -9.45 1.66
C TYR A 359 9.93 -8.02 2.14
N ASP A 360 11.05 -7.42 1.75
CA ASP A 360 11.35 -6.02 2.09
C ASP A 360 10.93 -5.04 0.98
N GLU A 361 10.88 -3.75 1.32
CA GLU A 361 10.51 -2.69 0.36
C GLU A 361 11.53 -2.52 -0.78
N ASP A 362 12.77 -2.98 -0.61
CA ASP A 362 13.82 -2.93 -1.63
C ASP A 362 13.74 -4.13 -2.61
N GLY A 363 12.82 -5.08 -2.36
CA GLY A 363 12.55 -6.21 -3.23
C GLY A 363 13.37 -7.48 -2.95
N TYR A 364 13.95 -7.57 -1.77
CA TYR A 364 14.61 -8.79 -1.29
C TYR A 364 13.61 -9.72 -0.60
N ILE A 365 13.81 -11.02 -0.81
CA ILE A 365 13.25 -12.05 0.05
C ILE A 365 14.33 -12.45 1.05
N HIS A 366 14.04 -12.25 2.33
CA HIS A 366 14.84 -12.74 3.44
C HIS A 366 14.27 -14.08 3.90
N THR A 367 15.12 -15.09 3.94
CA THR A 367 14.77 -16.43 4.44
C THR A 367 15.35 -16.59 5.83
N LEU A 368 14.49 -16.64 6.84
CA LEU A 368 14.84 -16.92 8.23
C LEU A 368 14.64 -18.40 8.53
N ASN A 369 15.71 -19.07 8.96
CA ASN A 369 15.60 -20.37 9.59
C ASN A 369 15.33 -20.19 11.09
N VAL A 370 14.11 -20.52 11.53
CA VAL A 370 13.69 -20.27 12.91
C VAL A 370 14.33 -21.20 13.93
N ASN A 371 14.94 -22.31 13.51
CA ASN A 371 15.64 -23.22 14.41
C ASN A 371 17.06 -22.74 14.70
N THR A 372 17.73 -22.10 13.73
CA THR A 372 19.11 -21.63 13.87
C THR A 372 19.22 -20.12 14.06
N ASN A 373 18.11 -19.39 13.88
CA ASN A 373 18.06 -17.93 13.83
C ASN A 373 19.01 -17.32 12.78
N LEU A 374 19.31 -18.07 11.72
CA LEU A 374 20.11 -17.58 10.60
C LEU A 374 19.20 -17.01 9.52
N MET A 375 19.55 -15.82 9.04
CA MET A 375 18.82 -15.13 7.99
C MET A 375 19.73 -15.00 6.75
N SER A 376 19.22 -15.41 5.60
CA SER A 376 19.82 -15.13 4.29
C SER A 376 18.91 -14.19 3.50
N ARG A 377 19.46 -13.48 2.51
CA ARG A 377 18.69 -12.57 1.65
C ARG A 377 18.99 -12.80 0.18
N GLN A 378 17.97 -12.70 -0.65
CA GLN A 378 18.10 -12.75 -2.11
C GLN A 378 17.27 -11.65 -2.76
N LEU A 379 17.85 -10.94 -3.72
CA LEU A 379 17.11 -9.99 -4.55
C LEU A 379 16.24 -10.76 -5.54
N VAL A 380 14.92 -10.57 -5.48
CA VAL A 380 13.96 -11.30 -6.32
C VAL A 380 13.11 -10.35 -7.17
N ALA A 381 12.87 -9.13 -6.68
CA ALA A 381 11.96 -8.18 -7.32
C ALA A 381 12.47 -7.61 -8.65
N ASP A 382 11.52 -7.32 -9.55
CA ASP A 382 11.76 -6.44 -10.68
C ASP A 382 11.71 -4.97 -10.24
N LYS A 383 12.76 -4.21 -10.59
CA LYS A 383 12.89 -2.79 -10.20
C LYS A 383 11.77 -1.90 -10.74
N LYS A 384 11.05 -2.33 -11.78
CA LYS A 384 9.91 -1.58 -12.33
C LYS A 384 8.63 -1.77 -11.51
N HIS A 385 8.53 -2.86 -10.76
CA HIS A 385 7.35 -3.22 -9.97
C HIS A 385 7.74 -3.41 -8.49
N PRO A 386 8.08 -2.33 -7.78
CA PRO A 386 8.60 -2.42 -6.42
C PRO A 386 7.53 -2.79 -5.39
N TRP A 387 6.24 -2.54 -5.68
CA TRP A 387 5.19 -2.67 -4.68
C TRP A 387 4.60 -4.07 -4.65
N ILE A 388 4.72 -4.79 -3.54
CA ILE A 388 4.12 -6.12 -3.38
C ILE A 388 2.66 -6.01 -2.89
N HIS A 389 1.78 -6.81 -3.47
CA HIS A 389 0.37 -6.95 -3.04
C HIS A 389 0.13 -8.26 -2.30
N SER A 390 0.80 -9.34 -2.71
CA SER A 390 0.65 -10.64 -2.08
C SER A 390 1.90 -11.50 -2.25
N MET A 391 2.20 -12.26 -1.21
CA MET A 391 3.22 -13.31 -1.17
C MET A 391 2.54 -14.61 -0.75
N LEU A 392 2.42 -15.55 -1.68
CA LEU A 392 1.72 -16.81 -1.48
C LEU A 392 2.69 -17.98 -1.52
N THR A 393 2.56 -18.90 -0.57
CA THR A 393 3.38 -20.13 -0.52
C THR A 393 2.62 -21.30 -1.10
N SER A 394 3.28 -22.08 -1.96
CA SER A 394 2.75 -23.36 -2.42
C SER A 394 2.76 -24.38 -1.28
N THR A 395 1.71 -25.20 -1.21
CA THR A 395 1.61 -26.36 -0.33
C THR A 395 2.34 -27.60 -0.89
N ALA A 396 2.55 -27.66 -2.21
CA ALA A 396 3.17 -28.79 -2.89
C ALA A 396 4.71 -28.65 -3.03
N SER A 397 5.23 -27.43 -3.00
CA SER A 397 6.64 -27.11 -3.21
C SER A 397 7.07 -25.90 -2.37
N SER A 398 8.37 -25.65 -2.27
CA SER A 398 8.90 -24.42 -1.66
C SER A 398 8.90 -23.23 -2.63
N ALA A 399 7.88 -23.15 -3.48
CA ALA A 399 7.69 -22.06 -4.41
C ALA A 399 6.87 -20.95 -3.76
N LEU A 400 7.31 -19.71 -3.98
CA LEU A 400 6.67 -18.48 -3.57
C LEU A 400 6.16 -17.75 -4.81
N MET A 401 4.89 -17.39 -4.80
CA MET A 401 4.31 -16.52 -5.80
C MET A 401 4.24 -15.10 -5.24
N ASN A 402 4.92 -14.16 -5.91
CA ASN A 402 4.88 -12.75 -5.60
C ASN A 402 4.10 -12.01 -6.68
N ILE A 403 3.25 -11.09 -6.25
CA ILE A 403 2.45 -10.25 -7.12
C ILE A 403 2.80 -8.81 -6.81
N ASN A 404 3.38 -8.15 -7.80
CA ASN A 404 3.90 -6.80 -7.65
C ASN A 404 3.28 -5.83 -8.66
N SER A 405 3.31 -4.55 -8.36
CA SER A 405 2.91 -3.48 -9.28
C SER A 405 3.88 -2.30 -9.24
N THR A 406 3.68 -1.38 -10.18
CA THR A 406 4.46 -0.13 -10.28
C THR A 406 4.18 0.84 -9.12
N SER A 407 2.98 0.78 -8.54
CA SER A 407 2.58 1.61 -7.40
C SER A 407 1.45 0.93 -6.61
N PRO A 408 1.25 1.27 -5.32
CA PRO A 408 0.17 0.72 -4.49
C PRO A 408 -1.23 0.89 -5.10
N GLU A 409 -1.45 2.02 -5.78
CA GLU A 409 -2.77 2.41 -6.28
C GLU A 409 -2.99 1.96 -7.73
N SER A 410 -1.93 1.68 -8.49
CA SER A 410 -2.03 1.26 -9.90
C SER A 410 -1.64 -0.19 -10.09
N THR A 411 -2.64 -1.04 -10.29
CA THR A 411 -2.54 -2.46 -10.66
C THR A 411 -2.80 -2.71 -12.14
N SER A 412 -2.80 -1.64 -12.96
CA SER A 412 -2.88 -1.77 -14.43
C SER A 412 -1.67 -2.48 -15.03
N ASP A 413 -0.56 -2.49 -14.29
CA ASP A 413 0.69 -3.13 -14.65
C ASP A 413 1.16 -4.01 -13.49
N ILE A 414 0.84 -5.31 -13.59
CA ILE A 414 1.19 -6.31 -12.58
C ILE A 414 2.34 -7.14 -13.08
N PHE A 415 3.25 -7.45 -12.19
CA PHE A 415 4.32 -8.38 -12.41
C PHE A 415 4.17 -9.56 -11.45
N VAL A 416 4.00 -10.75 -12.03
CA VAL A 416 3.87 -12.00 -11.29
C VAL A 416 5.20 -12.74 -11.39
N GLN A 417 5.73 -13.20 -10.26
CA GLN A 417 6.96 -13.99 -10.20
C GLN A 417 6.76 -15.23 -9.35
N ILE A 418 7.31 -16.35 -9.80
CA ILE A 418 7.46 -17.57 -9.00
C ILE A 418 8.94 -17.72 -8.64
N TRP A 419 9.25 -17.69 -7.35
CA TRP A 419 10.58 -17.92 -6.81
C TRP A 419 10.61 -19.25 -6.07
N ASP A 420 11.55 -20.11 -6.41
CA ASP A 420 11.72 -21.41 -5.75
C ASP A 420 12.85 -21.31 -4.73
N ALA A 421 12.53 -21.54 -3.46
CA ALA A 421 13.48 -21.43 -2.36
C ALA A 421 14.52 -22.56 -2.37
N SER A 422 14.16 -23.76 -2.86
CA SER A 422 15.09 -24.89 -2.94
C SER A 422 16.13 -24.67 -4.03
N ALA A 423 15.71 -24.11 -5.17
CA ALA A 423 16.60 -23.72 -6.26
C ALA A 423 17.24 -22.33 -6.07
N ASN A 424 16.77 -21.58 -5.08
CA ASN A 424 17.17 -20.21 -4.76
C ASN A 424 17.18 -19.32 -6.02
N LYS A 425 16.11 -19.36 -6.82
CA LYS A 425 15.99 -18.59 -8.07
C LYS A 425 14.54 -18.42 -8.51
N THR A 426 14.30 -17.39 -9.31
CA THR A 426 13.04 -17.20 -10.02
C THR A 426 12.88 -18.25 -11.12
N THR A 427 11.81 -19.04 -11.08
CA THR A 427 11.52 -20.11 -12.04
C THR A 427 10.57 -19.67 -13.15
N ALA A 428 9.67 -18.72 -12.86
CA ALA A 428 8.80 -18.09 -13.84
C ALA A 428 8.57 -16.62 -13.50
N SER A 429 8.43 -15.76 -14.50
CA SER A 429 7.99 -14.38 -14.30
C SER A 429 7.26 -13.86 -15.53
N LYS A 430 6.23 -13.03 -15.31
CA LYS A 430 5.46 -12.44 -16.40
C LYS A 430 4.83 -11.13 -15.99
N ARG A 431 4.85 -10.19 -16.93
CA ARG A 431 4.11 -8.93 -16.85
C ARG A 431 2.72 -9.13 -17.42
N LEU A 432 1.70 -8.84 -16.61
CA LEU A 432 0.29 -8.89 -16.97
C LEU A 432 -0.22 -7.45 -17.12
N VAL A 433 -0.19 -6.95 -18.36
CA VAL A 433 -0.73 -5.62 -18.67
C VAL A 433 -2.24 -5.71 -18.78
N THR A 434 -2.88 -4.79 -18.11
CA THR A 434 -4.31 -4.89 -17.87
C THR A 434 -4.98 -3.57 -18.27
N ALA A 435 -5.37 -3.48 -19.55
CA ALA A 435 -5.76 -2.23 -20.19
C ALA A 435 -7.02 -1.53 -19.61
N SER A 436 -7.73 -2.15 -18.65
CA SER A 436 -8.93 -1.58 -18.03
C SER A 436 -9.14 -1.93 -16.54
N GLU A 437 -8.17 -2.56 -15.87
CA GLU A 437 -8.31 -3.05 -14.49
C GLU A 437 -7.30 -2.30 -13.62
N SER A 438 -7.78 -1.35 -12.82
CA SER A 438 -6.95 -0.46 -12.01
C SER A 438 -7.50 -0.35 -10.59
N GLN A 439 -6.57 -0.52 -9.64
CA GLN A 439 -6.67 -0.55 -8.18
C GLN A 439 -6.81 -1.98 -7.66
N GLY A 440 -5.99 -2.36 -6.67
CA GLY A 440 -6.06 -3.60 -5.87
C GLY A 440 -5.92 -4.94 -6.61
N VAL A 441 -5.07 -5.83 -6.08
CA VAL A 441 -5.04 -7.25 -6.48
C VAL A 441 -5.00 -8.12 -5.24
N CYS A 442 -5.99 -9.00 -5.10
CA CYS A 442 -5.96 -10.12 -4.18
C CYS A 442 -5.68 -11.41 -4.95
N ALA A 443 -5.16 -12.42 -4.27
CA ALA A 443 -4.80 -13.67 -4.93
C ALA A 443 -4.83 -14.86 -3.99
N ALA A 444 -5.09 -16.03 -4.58
CA ALA A 444 -4.97 -17.31 -3.91
C ALA A 444 -4.38 -18.37 -4.85
N LEU A 445 -3.67 -19.33 -4.26
CA LEU A 445 -3.19 -20.53 -4.92
C LEU A 445 -4.15 -21.68 -4.64
N ASN A 446 -4.28 -22.58 -5.61
CA ASN A 446 -4.97 -23.83 -5.40
C ASN A 446 -4.06 -24.83 -4.62
N HIS A 447 -4.62 -25.94 -4.13
CA HIS A 447 -3.98 -26.90 -3.21
C HIS A 447 -2.67 -27.53 -3.73
N ASN A 448 -2.50 -27.60 -5.04
CA ASN A 448 -1.28 -28.14 -5.66
C ASN A 448 -0.34 -27.05 -6.18
N GLY A 449 -0.74 -25.78 -6.09
CA GLY A 449 0.04 -24.61 -6.51
C GLY A 449 0.20 -24.48 -8.03
N ASN A 450 -0.54 -25.24 -8.84
CA ASN A 450 -0.47 -25.18 -10.31
C ASN A 450 -1.39 -24.11 -10.91
N LEU A 451 -2.42 -23.69 -10.15
CA LEU A 451 -3.34 -22.64 -10.54
C LEU A 451 -3.32 -21.52 -9.50
N ALA A 452 -3.47 -20.30 -9.98
CA ALA A 452 -3.71 -19.13 -9.14
C ALA A 452 -4.91 -18.36 -9.66
N VAL A 453 -5.66 -17.78 -8.73
CA VAL A 453 -6.74 -16.84 -9.03
C VAL A 453 -6.30 -15.44 -8.61
N LEU A 454 -6.42 -14.48 -9.51
CA LEU A 454 -6.10 -13.06 -9.29
C LEU A 454 -7.37 -12.23 -9.36
N GLY A 455 -7.81 -11.67 -8.25
CA GLY A 455 -8.98 -10.79 -8.16
C GLY A 455 -8.56 -9.32 -8.19
N TYR A 456 -9.17 -8.55 -9.08
CA TYR A 456 -8.91 -7.12 -9.27
C TYR A 456 -10.04 -6.30 -8.66
N ASN A 457 -9.73 -5.12 -8.11
CA ASN A 457 -10.74 -4.26 -7.50
C ASN A 457 -11.84 -3.81 -8.50
N THR A 458 -11.59 -3.90 -9.80
CA THR A 458 -12.58 -3.61 -10.84
C THR A 458 -13.65 -4.69 -11.02
N GLY A 459 -13.56 -5.82 -10.31
CA GLY A 459 -14.46 -6.96 -10.42
C GLY A 459 -13.99 -8.03 -11.43
N TYR A 460 -12.83 -7.87 -12.05
CA TYR A 460 -12.26 -8.93 -12.89
C TYR A 460 -11.53 -9.94 -12.02
N VAL A 461 -11.62 -11.20 -12.40
CA VAL A 461 -10.93 -12.32 -11.76
C VAL A 461 -10.26 -13.14 -12.85
N ARG A 462 -8.94 -13.30 -12.79
CA ARG A 462 -8.16 -14.08 -13.76
C ARG A 462 -7.68 -15.38 -13.14
N LEU A 463 -7.96 -16.48 -13.80
CA LEU A 463 -7.34 -17.77 -13.51
C LEU A 463 -6.08 -17.89 -14.34
N ILE A 464 -4.95 -18.17 -13.70
CA ILE A 464 -3.66 -18.33 -14.37
C ILE A 464 -3.03 -19.69 -14.03
N ASP A 465 -2.35 -20.28 -15.00
CA ASP A 465 -1.48 -21.45 -14.79
C ASP A 465 -0.14 -20.95 -14.24
N THR A 466 0.28 -21.43 -13.08
CA THR A 466 1.47 -20.88 -12.37
C THR A 466 2.80 -21.26 -13.03
N ARG A 467 2.81 -22.34 -13.83
CA ARG A 467 4.02 -22.82 -14.51
C ARG A 467 4.33 -21.97 -15.74
N SER A 468 3.32 -21.62 -16.52
CA SER A 468 3.44 -20.83 -17.75
C SER A 468 3.15 -19.35 -17.52
N LEU A 469 2.47 -19.00 -16.42
CA LEU A 469 1.87 -17.70 -16.15
C LEU A 469 0.92 -17.24 -17.27
N GLU A 470 0.35 -18.18 -18.03
CA GLU A 470 -0.68 -17.90 -19.02
C GLU A 470 -2.05 -17.81 -18.35
N THR A 471 -2.87 -16.89 -18.86
CA THR A 471 -4.27 -16.77 -18.42
C THR A 471 -5.08 -17.93 -19.01
N VAL A 472 -5.66 -18.74 -18.13
CA VAL A 472 -6.56 -19.83 -18.48
C VAL A 472 -7.94 -19.27 -18.82
N THR A 473 -8.48 -18.42 -17.94
CA THR A 473 -9.76 -17.74 -18.16
C THR A 473 -9.82 -16.41 -17.41
N THR A 474 -10.70 -15.52 -17.84
CA THR A 474 -11.02 -14.27 -17.16
C THR A 474 -12.52 -14.20 -16.92
N VAL A 475 -12.91 -14.04 -15.67
CA VAL A 475 -14.29 -13.90 -15.22
C VAL A 475 -14.52 -12.46 -14.81
N LYS A 476 -15.63 -11.87 -15.25
CA LYS A 476 -16.06 -10.55 -14.80
C LYS A 476 -17.19 -10.72 -13.81
N THR A 477 -16.95 -10.42 -12.54
CA THR A 477 -17.98 -10.49 -11.52
C THR A 477 -18.96 -9.31 -11.66
N LYS A 478 -20.14 -9.44 -11.05
CA LYS A 478 -21.13 -8.36 -11.00
C LYS A 478 -20.74 -7.23 -10.05
N GLN A 479 -19.86 -7.52 -9.10
CA GLN A 479 -19.49 -6.63 -8.01
C GLN A 479 -18.12 -6.01 -8.26
N LYS A 480 -17.94 -4.78 -7.82
CA LYS A 480 -16.63 -4.10 -7.80
C LYS A 480 -16.09 -4.12 -6.37
N ASP A 481 -14.89 -3.59 -6.23
CA ASP A 481 -14.19 -3.43 -4.96
C ASP A 481 -13.79 -4.78 -4.32
N LEU A 482 -13.25 -5.71 -5.14
CA LEU A 482 -12.78 -7.01 -4.65
C LEU A 482 -11.56 -6.86 -3.74
N CYS A 483 -11.63 -7.45 -2.54
CA CYS A 483 -10.57 -7.44 -1.54
C CYS A 483 -10.02 -8.83 -1.19
N ALA A 484 -10.76 -9.91 -1.48
CA ALA A 484 -10.26 -11.28 -1.35
C ALA A 484 -10.85 -12.20 -2.42
N VAL A 485 -10.06 -13.18 -2.85
CA VAL A 485 -10.47 -14.29 -3.71
C VAL A 485 -9.88 -15.58 -3.16
N GLU A 486 -10.62 -16.68 -3.23
CA GLU A 486 -10.20 -17.99 -2.71
C GLU A 486 -10.84 -19.12 -3.52
N PHE A 487 -10.17 -20.24 -3.72
CA PHE A 487 -10.78 -21.42 -4.34
C PHE A 487 -11.80 -22.09 -3.39
N SER A 488 -12.83 -22.72 -3.96
CA SER A 488 -13.67 -23.67 -3.23
C SER A 488 -12.84 -24.89 -2.81
N LEU A 489 -13.34 -25.68 -1.85
CA LEU A 489 -12.65 -26.88 -1.37
C LEU A 489 -12.40 -27.90 -2.50
N GLU A 490 -13.37 -28.04 -3.41
CA GLU A 490 -13.30 -28.96 -4.57
C GLU A 490 -12.60 -28.34 -5.79
N GLU A 491 -12.21 -27.05 -5.72
CA GLU A 491 -11.57 -26.28 -6.80
C GLU A 491 -12.35 -26.21 -8.14
N ASP A 492 -13.65 -26.43 -8.08
CA ASP A 492 -14.60 -26.31 -9.19
C ASP A 492 -15.15 -24.88 -9.35
N SER A 493 -14.90 -24.04 -8.36
CA SER A 493 -15.40 -22.68 -8.24
C SER A 493 -14.41 -21.83 -7.44
N PHE A 494 -14.62 -20.52 -7.48
CA PHE A 494 -13.93 -19.57 -6.61
C PHE A 494 -14.92 -18.67 -5.90
N MET A 495 -14.53 -18.21 -4.72
CA MET A 495 -15.24 -17.23 -3.92
C MET A 495 -14.56 -15.88 -4.08
N ALA A 496 -15.35 -14.81 -4.10
CA ALA A 496 -14.88 -13.44 -4.17
C ALA A 496 -15.61 -12.60 -3.11
N VAL A 497 -14.83 -11.81 -2.36
CA VAL A 497 -15.31 -10.94 -1.29
C VAL A 497 -14.98 -9.49 -1.64
N THR A 498 -15.96 -8.60 -1.43
CA THR A 498 -15.82 -7.15 -1.65
C THR A 498 -15.48 -6.40 -0.36
N GLU A 499 -14.93 -5.18 -0.48
CA GLU A 499 -14.61 -4.29 0.64
C GLU A 499 -15.83 -4.01 1.54
N VAL A 500 -17.04 -4.14 1.01
CA VAL A 500 -18.32 -3.89 1.70
C VAL A 500 -18.99 -5.16 2.22
N GLY A 501 -18.34 -6.32 2.11
CA GLY A 501 -18.85 -7.60 2.61
C GLY A 501 -19.87 -8.29 1.71
N GLY A 502 -19.88 -7.99 0.42
CA GLY A 502 -20.52 -8.84 -0.59
C GLY A 502 -19.68 -10.10 -0.83
N LEU A 503 -20.31 -11.27 -0.77
CA LEU A 503 -19.70 -12.58 -0.99
C LEU A 503 -20.38 -13.23 -2.20
N THR A 504 -19.59 -13.62 -3.20
CA THR A 504 -20.09 -14.31 -4.40
C THR A 504 -19.27 -15.55 -4.69
N GLN A 505 -19.91 -16.58 -5.23
CA GLN A 505 -19.26 -17.81 -5.69
C GLN A 505 -19.51 -18.00 -7.18
N TRP A 506 -18.47 -18.36 -7.91
CA TRP A 506 -18.46 -18.44 -9.37
C TRP A 506 -17.86 -19.76 -9.83
N SER A 507 -18.52 -20.44 -10.76
CA SER A 507 -18.02 -21.68 -11.34
C SER A 507 -16.78 -21.44 -12.21
N LEU A 508 -15.82 -22.36 -12.18
CA LEU A 508 -14.66 -22.39 -13.08
C LEU A 508 -14.93 -23.19 -14.38
N HIS A 509 -16.14 -23.73 -14.56
CA HIS A 509 -16.54 -24.41 -15.77
C HIS A 509 -16.84 -23.44 -16.93
N LYS A 510 -17.11 -23.99 -18.13
CA LYS A 510 -17.10 -23.29 -19.44
C LYS A 510 -17.88 -21.97 -19.52
N ASP A 511 -18.87 -21.74 -18.68
CA ASP A 511 -19.72 -20.54 -18.73
C ASP A 511 -19.46 -19.53 -17.60
N SER A 512 -18.58 -19.85 -16.65
CA SER A 512 -18.24 -18.98 -15.50
C SER A 512 -19.47 -18.36 -14.83
N GLN A 513 -20.49 -19.17 -14.58
CA GLN A 513 -21.75 -18.71 -14.01
C GLN A 513 -21.62 -18.45 -12.50
N MET A 514 -22.34 -17.44 -12.03
CA MET A 514 -22.47 -17.16 -10.60
C MET A 514 -23.36 -18.23 -9.95
N LEU A 515 -22.80 -18.93 -8.95
CA LEU A 515 -23.45 -20.02 -8.23
C LEU A 515 -24.22 -19.50 -7.01
N ALA A 516 -23.64 -18.53 -6.30
CA ALA A 516 -24.22 -17.95 -5.09
C ALA A 516 -23.85 -16.47 -4.95
N GLU A 517 -24.73 -15.71 -4.30
CA GLU A 517 -24.52 -14.32 -3.90
C GLU A 517 -25.15 -14.09 -2.53
N SER A 518 -24.38 -13.50 -1.63
CA SER A 518 -24.79 -13.20 -0.26
C SER A 518 -24.10 -11.92 0.23
N SER A 519 -24.59 -11.37 1.34
CA SER A 519 -24.01 -10.19 1.98
C SER A 519 -23.83 -10.45 3.47
N LEU A 520 -22.63 -10.17 3.97
CA LEU A 520 -22.23 -10.42 5.36
C LEU A 520 -22.82 -9.40 6.35
N GLY A 521 -23.61 -8.42 5.89
CA GLY A 521 -24.28 -7.46 6.77
C GLY A 521 -23.33 -6.56 7.58
N ILE A 522 -22.10 -6.33 7.08
CA ILE A 522 -21.05 -5.53 7.76
C ILE A 522 -21.36 -4.02 7.72
N SER A 523 -22.32 -3.60 6.90
CA SER A 523 -22.77 -2.21 6.81
C SER A 523 -23.48 -1.75 8.09
N THR A 524 -22.97 -0.67 8.70
CA THR A 524 -23.70 0.03 9.76
C THR A 524 -24.96 0.66 9.18
N ALA A 525 -26.12 0.31 9.75
CA ALA A 525 -27.39 0.90 9.40
C ALA A 525 -27.31 2.43 9.25
N ASN A 526 -27.83 2.94 8.12
CA ASN A 526 -28.16 4.34 7.79
C ASN A 526 -27.12 5.21 7.04
N SER A 527 -26.12 4.64 6.37
CA SER A 527 -25.31 5.39 5.39
C SER A 527 -24.91 4.49 4.21
N ASN A 528 -25.21 4.91 2.98
CA ASN A 528 -24.76 4.22 1.75
C ASN A 528 -23.23 4.33 1.51
N VAL A 529 -22.48 4.88 2.47
CA VAL A 529 -21.02 4.99 2.44
C VAL A 529 -20.48 4.49 3.78
N LEU A 530 -19.81 3.33 3.75
CA LEU A 530 -19.00 2.84 4.87
C LEU A 530 -17.80 3.78 5.09
N PRO A 531 -17.49 4.20 6.34
CA PRO A 531 -16.23 4.89 6.64
C PRO A 531 -15.05 4.06 6.12
N SER A 532 -14.00 4.70 5.61
CA SER A 532 -12.79 4.01 5.07
C SER A 532 -12.24 2.98 6.05
N GLU A 533 -12.25 3.28 7.34
CA GLU A 533 -11.76 2.42 8.42
C GLU A 533 -12.59 1.14 8.64
N SER A 534 -13.81 1.07 8.09
CA SER A 534 -14.71 -0.09 8.25
C SER A 534 -14.72 -1.02 7.02
N ARG A 535 -13.94 -0.66 6.00
CA ARG A 535 -13.80 -1.46 4.78
C ARG A 535 -12.92 -2.67 5.05
N LEU A 536 -13.26 -3.78 4.40
CA LEU A 536 -12.43 -4.97 4.44
C LEU A 536 -11.23 -4.81 3.51
N TYR A 537 -10.09 -5.31 3.97
CA TYR A 537 -8.85 -5.41 3.21
C TYR A 537 -8.38 -6.86 3.21
N SER A 538 -7.55 -7.25 2.24
CA SER A 538 -7.06 -8.63 2.09
C SER A 538 -6.45 -9.20 3.38
N ASP A 539 -5.72 -8.39 4.12
CA ASP A 539 -5.05 -8.82 5.36
C ASP A 539 -6.01 -9.04 6.53
N ARG A 540 -7.25 -8.54 6.43
CA ARG A 540 -8.30 -8.63 7.46
C ARG A 540 -9.35 -9.69 7.13
N ILE A 541 -9.03 -10.62 6.24
CA ILE A 541 -9.90 -11.70 5.80
C ILE A 541 -9.13 -13.02 5.85
N ALA A 542 -9.76 -14.07 6.38
CA ALA A 542 -9.23 -15.43 6.31
C ALA A 542 -10.36 -16.44 6.14
N PHE A 543 -10.21 -17.35 5.18
CA PHE A 543 -11.07 -18.52 5.03
C PHE A 543 -10.56 -19.67 5.91
N THR A 544 -11.48 -20.48 6.44
CA THR A 544 -11.09 -21.74 7.09
C THR A 544 -10.56 -22.75 6.06
N PRO A 545 -9.74 -23.73 6.46
CA PRO A 545 -9.16 -24.71 5.52
C PRO A 545 -10.20 -25.54 4.78
N ASP A 546 -11.34 -25.83 5.43
CA ASP A 546 -12.50 -26.51 4.84
C ASP A 546 -13.36 -25.60 3.95
N LYS A 547 -13.05 -24.29 3.88
CA LYS A 547 -13.79 -23.27 3.11
C LYS A 547 -15.26 -23.12 3.50
N GLU A 548 -15.69 -23.66 4.63
CA GLU A 548 -17.06 -23.57 5.12
C GLU A 548 -17.32 -22.25 5.88
N ASN A 549 -16.26 -21.63 6.42
CA ASN A 549 -16.37 -20.42 7.23
C ASN A 549 -15.37 -19.34 6.78
N LEU A 550 -15.74 -18.10 7.04
CA LEU A 550 -15.02 -16.89 6.68
C LEU A 550 -14.89 -16.00 7.91
N ILE A 551 -13.67 -15.59 8.22
CA ILE A 551 -13.39 -14.67 9.32
C ILE A 551 -13.00 -13.32 8.73
N VAL A 552 -13.63 -12.27 9.20
CA VAL A 552 -13.37 -10.89 8.75
C VAL A 552 -13.22 -9.95 9.95
N ALA A 553 -12.31 -8.98 9.87
CA ALA A 553 -12.21 -7.91 10.85
C ALA A 553 -12.44 -6.55 10.20
N PRO A 554 -13.66 -6.00 10.26
CA PRO A 554 -13.92 -4.66 9.74
C PRO A 554 -13.28 -3.56 10.61
N LYS A 555 -13.09 -3.79 11.92
CA LYS A 555 -12.52 -2.81 12.87
C LYS A 555 -11.65 -3.48 13.94
N ASP A 556 -12.08 -3.42 15.20
CA ASP A 556 -11.42 -3.90 16.42
C ASP A 556 -11.83 -5.34 16.79
N GLN A 557 -12.72 -5.97 16.02
CA GLN A 557 -13.33 -7.25 16.34
C GLN A 557 -13.35 -8.16 15.10
N CYS A 558 -13.09 -9.46 15.28
CA CYS A 558 -13.27 -10.45 14.22
C CYS A 558 -14.67 -11.06 14.28
N LEU A 559 -15.28 -11.20 13.12
CA LEU A 559 -16.61 -11.74 12.89
C LEU A 559 -16.48 -13.05 12.09
N VAL A 560 -17.16 -14.10 12.52
CA VAL A 560 -17.08 -15.44 11.91
C VAL A 560 -18.39 -15.74 11.20
N PHE A 561 -18.33 -15.91 9.90
CA PHE A 561 -19.48 -16.18 9.04
C PHE A 561 -19.42 -17.59 8.47
N ASN A 562 -20.56 -18.24 8.32
CA ASN A 562 -20.68 -19.41 7.48
C ASN A 562 -20.80 -18.96 6.01
N VAL A 563 -20.03 -19.56 5.11
CA VAL A 563 -19.92 -19.13 3.70
C VAL A 563 -21.24 -19.36 2.95
N ASP A 564 -21.86 -20.52 3.13
CA ASP A 564 -23.08 -20.90 2.38
C ASP A 564 -24.30 -20.06 2.78
N SER A 565 -24.48 -19.82 4.08
CA SER A 565 -25.64 -19.09 4.62
C SER A 565 -25.40 -17.59 4.78
N ALA A 566 -24.14 -17.14 4.72
CA ALA A 566 -23.70 -15.80 5.15
C ALA A 566 -24.15 -15.41 6.57
N ALA A 567 -24.52 -16.39 7.40
CA ALA A 567 -24.95 -16.15 8.76
C ALA A 567 -23.73 -15.90 9.66
N LEU A 568 -23.83 -14.87 10.51
CA LEU A 568 -22.87 -14.65 11.59
C LEU A 568 -23.00 -15.79 12.61
N THR A 569 -21.93 -16.56 12.77
CA THR A 569 -21.87 -17.75 13.64
C THR A 569 -21.29 -17.42 15.02
N ASP A 570 -20.25 -16.58 15.07
CA ASP A 570 -19.57 -16.21 16.31
C ASP A 570 -18.77 -14.90 16.13
N THR A 571 -18.28 -14.33 17.25
CA THR A 571 -17.45 -13.12 17.25
C THR A 571 -16.34 -13.21 18.30
N THR A 572 -15.11 -12.80 17.97
CA THR A 572 -14.01 -12.74 18.94
C THR A 572 -14.18 -11.57 19.90
N ARG A 573 -13.44 -11.53 21.01
CA ARG A 573 -13.39 -10.34 21.86
C ARG A 573 -12.67 -9.19 21.13
N ARG A 574 -13.01 -7.97 21.52
CA ARG A 574 -12.47 -6.73 20.92
C ARG A 574 -11.02 -6.47 21.30
N HIS A 575 -10.23 -6.00 20.35
CA HIS A 575 -8.97 -5.30 20.58
C HIS A 575 -9.23 -3.86 21.05
N LYS A 576 -8.19 -3.16 21.53
CA LYS A 576 -8.32 -1.75 21.91
C LYS A 576 -8.21 -0.82 20.70
N ASP A 577 -7.60 -1.29 19.63
CA ASP A 577 -7.41 -0.57 18.37
C ASP A 577 -7.78 -1.47 17.18
N LEU A 578 -7.60 -0.97 15.97
CA LEU A 578 -7.90 -1.67 14.71
C LEU A 578 -7.09 -2.97 14.60
N VAL A 579 -7.77 -4.03 14.16
CA VAL A 579 -7.12 -5.28 13.75
C VAL A 579 -6.33 -4.99 12.48
N SER A 580 -5.02 -5.19 12.51
CA SER A 580 -4.14 -4.96 11.37
C SER A 580 -4.16 -6.14 10.40
N CYS A 581 -4.11 -7.36 10.91
CA CYS A 581 -4.14 -8.58 10.10
C CYS A 581 -4.75 -9.78 10.82
N ILE A 582 -5.23 -10.74 10.02
CA ILE A 582 -5.78 -12.02 10.44
C ILE A 582 -5.04 -13.15 9.74
N ASP A 583 -4.94 -14.28 10.43
CA ASP A 583 -4.54 -15.55 9.84
C ASP A 583 -5.35 -16.71 10.41
N TYR A 584 -5.39 -17.82 9.68
CA TYR A 584 -6.02 -19.04 10.14
C TYR A 584 -5.16 -20.26 9.82
N ALA A 585 -4.94 -21.11 10.81
CA ALA A 585 -4.23 -22.37 10.63
C ALA A 585 -4.75 -23.45 11.59
N ALA A 586 -4.78 -24.69 11.11
CA ALA A 586 -5.36 -25.84 11.81
C ALA A 586 -6.82 -25.58 12.23
N ASN A 587 -7.07 -25.31 13.52
CA ASN A 587 -8.37 -24.95 14.09
C ASN A 587 -8.30 -23.65 14.91
N LYS A 588 -7.33 -22.79 14.60
CA LYS A 588 -7.06 -21.54 15.32
C LYS A 588 -7.06 -20.36 14.35
N SER A 589 -7.62 -19.24 14.79
CA SER A 589 -7.43 -17.94 14.13
C SER A 589 -6.53 -17.08 14.98
N LEU A 590 -5.77 -16.22 14.31
CA LEU A 590 -4.96 -15.19 14.91
C LEU A 590 -5.46 -13.84 14.42
N SER A 591 -5.62 -12.89 15.33
CA SER A 591 -5.84 -11.48 15.00
C SER A 591 -4.80 -10.62 15.71
N ALA A 592 -4.06 -9.82 14.94
CA ALA A 592 -3.10 -8.85 15.45
C ALA A 592 -3.64 -7.44 15.28
N SER A 593 -3.22 -6.53 16.15
CA SER A 593 -3.81 -5.19 16.23
C SER A 593 -2.76 -4.08 16.38
N GLU A 594 -3.15 -2.85 16.03
CA GLU A 594 -2.36 -1.64 16.19
C GLU A 594 -2.05 -1.31 17.67
N ASP A 595 -2.78 -1.92 18.61
CA ASP A 595 -2.50 -1.82 20.07
C ASP A 595 -1.33 -2.70 20.55
N GLY A 596 -0.68 -3.44 19.66
CA GLY A 596 0.45 -4.33 19.98
C GLY A 596 0.03 -5.71 20.53
N THR A 597 -1.27 -6.01 20.54
CA THR A 597 -1.78 -7.28 21.05
C THR A 597 -2.07 -8.29 19.94
N ILE A 598 -1.89 -9.57 20.27
CA ILE A 598 -2.29 -10.70 19.42
C ILE A 598 -3.33 -11.51 20.17
N ARG A 599 -4.47 -11.79 19.54
CA ARG A 599 -5.46 -12.73 20.06
C ARG A 599 -5.42 -14.02 19.25
N VAL A 600 -5.48 -15.15 19.94
CA VAL A 600 -5.61 -16.47 19.32
C VAL A 600 -6.92 -17.09 19.77
N ALA A 601 -7.82 -17.34 18.83
CA ALA A 601 -9.08 -18.02 19.08
C ALA A 601 -9.01 -19.46 18.57
N CYS A 602 -9.36 -20.43 19.42
CA CYS A 602 -9.49 -21.83 19.06
C CYS A 602 -10.95 -22.15 18.77
N TYR A 603 -11.20 -22.96 17.74
CA TYR A 603 -12.55 -23.29 17.29
C TYR A 603 -12.88 -24.77 17.48
N ARG A 604 -14.16 -25.04 17.70
CA ARG A 604 -14.76 -26.37 17.66
C ARG A 604 -16.01 -26.36 16.79
N LYS A 605 -16.22 -27.43 16.02
CA LYS A 605 -17.48 -27.68 15.33
C LYS A 605 -18.50 -28.17 16.37
N VAL A 606 -19.67 -27.53 16.41
CA VAL A 606 -20.78 -27.82 17.35
C VAL A 606 -22.00 -28.32 16.59
#